data_AF-E2AT71-F1
#
_entry.id   AF-E2AT71-F1
#
_cell.length_a   1.000
_cell.length_b   1.000
_cell.length_c   1.000
_cell.angle_alpha   90.00
_cell.angle_beta   90.00
_cell.angle_gamma   90.00
#
_symmetry.space_group_name_H-M   'P 1'
#
loop_
_entity.id
_entity.type
_entity.pdbx_description
1 polymer ?
#
loop_
_entity_poly.entity_id
_entity_poly.type
_entity_poly.pdbx_seq_one_letter_code
_entity_poly.pdbx_strand_id
1 'polypeptide(L)'
;MYVGVTFTGNSPYRSEVPAVSSRSLDKDKMLNIAEAAVTTGTRMYVNSLSRERYPINYIYGFSSGGFSYFLTTQMKNTETPIYLSKLVRVCQDDEHYYSYTEIPINCTSDERIYNLVQAAYVGKAGSVLAGDLGITAQDDVLFAVFAESDGPNSDVPRPHSALCVYSLKAIRRKFMSNIQKCFSGEGQRGLEFISPSHKCISTVSHFQQLHLTLPCFTCYLRYPLVGRVERI
;
A
#
# COMPACT_ATOMS: atom_id res chain seq x y z
N MET A 1 -15.05 7.89 -3.86
CA MET A 1 -14.13 8.40 -2.82
C MET A 1 -13.37 7.25 -2.18
N TYR A 2 -12.05 7.34 -2.04
CA TYR A 2 -11.22 6.33 -1.36
C TYR A 2 -10.90 6.81 0.07
N VAL A 3 -11.06 5.94 1.07
CA VAL A 3 -10.90 6.31 2.49
C VAL A 3 -10.08 5.25 3.22
N GLY A 4 -9.05 5.69 3.94
CA GLY A 4 -8.30 4.91 4.93
C GLY A 4 -8.67 5.38 6.34
N VAL A 5 -8.96 4.44 7.25
CA VAL A 5 -9.38 4.74 8.63
C VAL A 5 -8.62 3.88 9.63
N THR A 6 -8.01 4.54 10.60
CA THR A 6 -7.37 3.87 11.74
C THR A 6 -8.42 3.39 12.74
N PHE A 7 -8.29 2.15 13.21
CA PHE A 7 -9.16 1.61 14.23
C PHE A 7 -8.88 2.27 15.59
N THR A 8 -9.92 2.82 16.22
CA THR A 8 -9.79 3.61 17.45
C THR A 8 -10.03 2.81 18.73
N GLY A 9 -10.57 1.60 18.66
CA GLY A 9 -10.84 0.74 19.83
C GLY A 9 -11.87 1.27 20.85
N ASN A 10 -12.42 2.46 20.64
CA ASN A 10 -13.24 3.16 21.64
C ASN A 10 -14.75 2.82 21.59
N SER A 11 -15.17 1.92 20.72
CA SER A 11 -16.58 1.53 20.59
C SER A 11 -16.75 0.22 19.81
N PRO A 12 -17.74 -0.62 20.16
CA PRO A 12 -18.03 -1.85 19.40
C PRO A 12 -18.40 -1.59 17.93
N TYR A 13 -19.01 -0.43 17.62
CA TYR A 13 -19.38 -0.06 16.25
C TYR A 13 -18.16 0.16 15.33
N ARG A 14 -16.96 0.36 15.90
CA ARG A 14 -15.73 0.51 15.12
C ARG A 14 -15.38 -0.74 14.33
N SER A 15 -15.94 -1.89 14.71
CA SER A 15 -15.79 -3.16 13.99
C SER A 15 -16.32 -3.15 12.57
N GLU A 16 -17.35 -2.32 12.32
CA GLU A 16 -18.06 -2.26 11.05
C GLU A 16 -17.39 -1.32 10.04
N VAL A 17 -16.46 -0.48 10.52
CA VAL A 17 -15.73 0.47 9.69
C VAL A 17 -14.53 -0.24 9.04
N PRO A 18 -14.48 -0.32 7.70
CA PRO A 18 -13.34 -0.91 7.00
C PRO A 18 -12.09 -0.03 7.16
N ALA A 19 -10.92 -0.67 7.18
CA ALA A 19 -9.63 0.00 7.26
C ALA A 19 -9.32 0.76 5.96
N VAL A 20 -9.62 0.16 4.79
CA VAL A 20 -9.58 0.84 3.49
C VAL A 20 -10.88 0.55 2.75
N SER A 21 -11.51 1.56 2.15
CA SER A 21 -12.74 1.38 1.36
C SER A 21 -12.87 2.39 0.22
N SER A 22 -13.61 1.99 -0.81
CA SER A 22 -14.16 2.88 -1.81
C SER A 22 -15.62 3.13 -1.49
N ARG A 23 -16.02 4.40 -1.54
CA ARG A 23 -17.36 4.87 -1.21
C ARG A 23 -17.96 5.64 -2.38
N SER A 24 -19.23 5.39 -2.67
CA SER A 24 -19.98 6.12 -3.69
C SER A 24 -20.15 7.59 -3.28
N LEU A 25 -20.13 8.46 -4.29
CA LEU A 25 -20.46 9.88 -4.16
C LEU A 25 -21.79 10.22 -4.87
N ASP A 26 -22.51 9.19 -5.32
CA ASP A 26 -23.82 9.35 -5.95
C ASP A 26 -24.83 9.77 -4.89
N LYS A 27 -25.76 10.64 -5.27
CA LYS A 27 -26.75 11.21 -4.35
C LYS A 27 -27.57 10.14 -3.63
N ASP A 28 -27.95 9.08 -4.34
CA ASP A 28 -28.83 8.03 -3.83
C ASP A 28 -28.10 7.00 -2.95
N LYS A 29 -26.77 6.95 -3.02
CA LYS A 29 -25.92 6.00 -2.28
C LYS A 29 -24.74 6.71 -1.62
N MET A 30 -24.96 7.94 -1.18
CA MET A 30 -23.93 8.83 -0.67
C MET A 30 -23.14 8.16 0.47
N LEU A 31 -21.83 8.05 0.30
CA LEU A 31 -20.88 7.45 1.25
C LEU A 31 -21.07 5.94 1.54
N ASN A 32 -22.00 5.26 0.88
CA ASN A 32 -22.09 3.80 0.95
C ASN A 32 -20.87 3.17 0.29
N ILE A 33 -20.56 1.91 0.62
CA ILE A 33 -19.54 1.14 -0.10
C ILE A 33 -19.88 1.15 -1.59
N ALA A 34 -18.91 1.51 -2.42
CA ALA A 34 -19.13 1.71 -3.85
C ALA A 34 -19.66 0.45 -4.52
N GLU A 35 -18.97 -0.68 -4.31
CA GLU A 35 -19.42 -1.99 -4.77
C GLU A 35 -19.43 -2.99 -3.61
N ALA A 36 -20.54 -3.71 -3.46
CA ALA A 36 -20.71 -4.69 -2.40
C ALA A 36 -21.44 -5.92 -2.94
N ALA A 37 -20.76 -7.07 -2.89
CA ALA A 37 -21.31 -8.38 -3.15
C ALA A 37 -21.40 -9.20 -1.85
N VAL A 38 -21.94 -10.43 -1.93
CA VAL A 38 -22.14 -11.29 -0.76
C VAL A 38 -20.83 -11.61 -0.04
N THR A 39 -19.76 -11.90 -0.79
CA THR A 39 -18.46 -12.33 -0.25
C THR A 39 -17.33 -11.33 -0.45
N THR A 40 -17.52 -10.34 -1.33
CA THR A 40 -16.49 -9.38 -1.77
C THR A 40 -17.06 -7.98 -1.87
N GLY A 41 -16.21 -7.00 -2.11
CA GLY A 41 -16.61 -5.63 -2.40
C GLY A 41 -15.43 -4.67 -2.24
N THR A 42 -15.67 -3.38 -2.42
CA THR A 42 -14.64 -2.35 -2.36
C THR A 42 -14.31 -1.94 -0.93
N ARG A 43 -13.97 -2.92 -0.07
CA ARG A 43 -13.70 -2.73 1.36
C ARG A 43 -12.73 -3.78 1.88
N MET A 44 -11.81 -3.37 2.75
CA MET A 44 -10.89 -4.25 3.46
C MET A 44 -10.95 -4.02 4.97
N TYR A 45 -10.96 -5.11 5.73
CA TYR A 45 -10.99 -5.11 7.18
C TYR A 45 -9.71 -5.74 7.73
N VAL A 46 -9.24 -5.20 8.85
CA VAL A 46 -8.27 -5.90 9.69
C VAL A 46 -9.01 -6.99 10.47
N ASN A 47 -8.42 -8.18 10.50
CA ASN A 47 -8.92 -9.34 11.23
C ASN A 47 -9.14 -9.01 12.70
N SER A 48 -10.20 -9.56 13.31
CA SER A 48 -10.53 -9.30 14.72
C SER A 48 -9.38 -9.63 15.68
N LEU A 49 -8.55 -10.64 15.38
CA LEU A 49 -7.40 -11.03 16.20
C LEU A 49 -6.23 -10.04 16.13
N SER A 50 -6.15 -9.25 15.05
CA SER A 50 -5.05 -8.31 14.82
C SER A 50 -5.45 -6.86 15.03
N ARG A 51 -6.75 -6.54 14.92
CA ARG A 51 -7.27 -5.17 14.84
C ARG A 51 -6.85 -4.24 15.98
N GLU A 52 -6.80 -4.75 17.20
CA GLU A 52 -6.42 -3.96 18.38
C GLU A 52 -4.90 -3.83 18.55
N ARG A 53 -4.14 -4.82 18.08
CA ARG A 53 -2.68 -4.87 18.25
C ARG A 53 -1.90 -4.38 17.04
N TYR A 54 -2.56 -4.21 15.89
CA TYR A 54 -1.96 -3.82 14.62
C TYR A 54 -2.58 -2.51 14.11
N PRO A 55 -2.28 -1.36 14.75
CA PRO A 55 -2.75 -0.07 14.25
C PRO A 55 -2.08 0.27 12.93
N ILE A 56 -2.87 0.83 12.01
CA ILE A 56 -2.39 1.36 10.72
C ILE A 56 -2.63 2.86 10.74
N ASN A 57 -1.55 3.64 10.67
CA ASN A 57 -1.63 5.09 10.58
C ASN A 57 -1.61 5.52 9.10
N TYR A 58 -2.65 6.22 8.64
CA TYR A 58 -2.78 6.68 7.25
C TYR A 58 -2.30 8.13 7.15
N ILE A 59 -1.17 8.34 6.46
CA ILE A 59 -0.47 9.63 6.43
C ILE A 59 -0.87 10.47 5.20
N TYR A 60 -0.95 9.84 4.03
CA TYR A 60 -1.25 10.53 2.78
C TYR A 60 -1.95 9.61 1.78
N GLY A 61 -2.79 10.17 0.91
CA GLY A 61 -3.49 9.44 -0.14
C GLY A 61 -3.43 10.20 -1.46
N PHE A 62 -3.21 9.49 -2.56
CA PHE A 62 -3.15 10.07 -3.89
C PHE A 62 -3.62 9.10 -4.97
N SER A 63 -3.94 9.63 -6.14
CA SER A 63 -4.28 8.84 -7.32
C SER A 63 -3.27 9.11 -8.43
N SER A 64 -2.86 8.05 -9.13
CA SER A 64 -2.07 8.18 -10.36
C SER A 64 -2.17 6.90 -11.19
N GLY A 65 -2.30 7.05 -12.51
CA GLY A 65 -2.23 5.95 -13.48
C GLY A 65 -3.26 4.84 -13.28
N GLY A 66 -4.50 5.16 -12.91
CA GLY A 66 -5.59 4.17 -12.69
C GLY A 66 -5.53 3.45 -11.34
N PHE A 67 -4.70 3.93 -10.42
CA PHE A 67 -4.57 3.38 -9.08
C PHE A 67 -4.81 4.44 -8.00
N SER A 68 -5.31 3.98 -6.86
CA SER A 68 -5.39 4.74 -5.62
C SER A 68 -4.35 4.22 -4.63
N TYR A 69 -3.59 5.13 -4.05
CA TYR A 69 -2.49 4.84 -3.14
C TYR A 69 -2.74 5.42 -1.76
N PHE A 70 -2.27 4.70 -0.73
CA PHE A 70 -2.22 5.20 0.63
C PHE A 70 -0.83 4.97 1.21
N LEU A 71 -0.23 6.03 1.73
CA LEU A 71 1.03 5.99 2.44
C LEU A 71 0.74 5.82 3.93
N THR A 72 1.26 4.75 4.51
CA THR A 72 0.93 4.35 5.88
C THR A 72 2.17 4.11 6.72
N THR A 73 2.05 4.30 8.02
CA THR A 73 3.01 3.83 9.03
C THR A 73 2.34 2.72 9.82
N GLN A 74 2.97 1.54 9.86
CA GLN A 74 2.42 0.35 10.52
C GLN A 74 3.54 -0.63 10.87
N MET A 75 3.24 -1.63 11.70
CA MET A 75 4.23 -2.66 12.04
C MET A 75 4.61 -3.51 10.82
N LYS A 76 5.83 -4.02 10.81
CA LYS A 76 6.38 -4.84 9.72
C LYS A 76 5.50 -6.06 9.45
N ASN A 77 5.16 -6.79 10.51
CA ASN A 77 4.29 -7.96 10.52
C ASN A 77 3.47 -7.98 11.82
N THR A 78 2.61 -9.00 12.00
CA THR A 78 1.76 -9.12 13.19
C THR A 78 2.49 -9.62 14.44
N GLU A 79 3.77 -9.99 14.31
CA GLU A 79 4.54 -10.69 15.35
C GLU A 79 5.56 -9.79 16.04
N THR A 80 6.18 -8.88 15.29
CA THR A 80 7.26 -8.01 15.78
C THR A 80 6.79 -6.56 15.80
N PRO A 81 7.03 -5.82 16.90
CA PRO A 81 6.59 -4.43 17.04
C PRO A 81 7.44 -3.44 16.25
N ILE A 82 8.07 -3.85 15.14
CA ILE A 82 8.96 -3.01 14.35
C ILE A 82 8.13 -2.14 13.40
N TYR A 83 8.20 -0.82 13.53
CA TYR A 83 7.43 0.11 12.69
C TYR A 83 8.17 0.49 11.41
N LEU A 84 7.44 0.53 10.31
CA LEU A 84 7.94 1.01 9.02
C LEU A 84 6.83 1.63 8.19
N SER A 85 7.23 2.39 7.19
CA SER A 85 6.30 2.97 6.22
C SER A 85 5.98 1.97 5.11
N LYS A 86 4.71 1.86 4.73
CA LYS A 86 4.25 1.08 3.58
C LYS A 86 3.45 1.95 2.63
N LEU A 87 3.46 1.55 1.37
CA LEU A 87 2.59 2.08 0.33
C LEU A 87 1.55 1.01 -0.01
N VAL A 88 0.30 1.30 0.31
CA VAL A 88 -0.87 0.52 -0.09
C VAL A 88 -1.30 0.98 -1.48
N ARG A 89 -1.72 0.05 -2.33
CA ARG A 89 -2.26 0.32 -3.66
C ARG A 89 -3.51 -0.52 -3.91
N VAL A 90 -4.50 0.09 -4.55
CA VAL A 90 -5.68 -0.60 -5.11
C VAL A 90 -5.94 -0.07 -6.53
N CYS A 91 -6.37 -0.95 -7.44
CA CYS A 91 -6.83 -0.54 -8.76
C CYS A 91 -8.20 0.17 -8.65
N GLN A 92 -8.40 1.20 -9.47
CA GLN A 92 -9.64 1.96 -9.45
C GLN A 92 -10.83 1.23 -10.08
N ASP A 93 -10.57 0.39 -11.08
CA ASP A 93 -11.56 -0.44 -11.78
C ASP A 93 -11.80 -1.80 -11.08
N ASP A 94 -11.24 -2.00 -9.87
CA ASP A 94 -11.41 -3.24 -9.11
C ASP A 94 -12.54 -3.14 -8.08
N GLU A 95 -13.66 -3.76 -8.43
CA GLU A 95 -14.89 -3.80 -7.61
C GLU A 95 -14.78 -4.78 -6.41
N HIS A 96 -13.71 -5.57 -6.33
CA HIS A 96 -13.58 -6.67 -5.36
C HIS A 96 -12.40 -6.49 -4.40
N TYR A 97 -11.54 -5.49 -4.61
CA TYR A 97 -10.31 -5.24 -3.86
C TYR A 97 -9.30 -6.40 -3.92
N TYR A 98 -9.38 -7.25 -4.95
CA TYR A 98 -8.36 -8.29 -5.21
C TYR A 98 -6.99 -7.68 -5.51
N SER A 99 -6.98 -6.47 -6.07
CA SER A 99 -5.79 -5.69 -6.42
C SER A 99 -5.13 -5.00 -5.23
N TYR A 100 -5.69 -5.13 -4.02
CA TYR A 100 -5.09 -4.59 -2.82
C TYR A 100 -3.71 -5.21 -2.60
N THR A 101 -2.69 -4.37 -2.54
CA THR A 101 -1.32 -4.80 -2.31
C THR A 101 -0.56 -3.73 -1.53
N GLU A 102 0.39 -4.16 -0.72
CA GLU A 102 1.26 -3.28 0.05
C GLU A 102 2.72 -3.53 -0.27
N ILE A 103 3.52 -2.49 -0.37
CA ILE A 103 4.98 -2.62 -0.37
C ILE A 103 5.57 -1.73 0.72
N PRO A 104 6.59 -2.17 1.45
CA PRO A 104 7.37 -1.28 2.31
C PRO A 104 8.07 -0.21 1.46
N ILE A 105 8.17 1.00 1.99
CA ILE A 105 8.92 2.10 1.39
C ILE A 105 10.02 2.54 2.35
N ASN A 106 11.24 2.69 1.81
CA ASN A 106 12.43 2.95 2.60
C ASN A 106 13.00 4.32 2.24
N CYS A 107 13.35 5.10 3.27
CA CYS A 107 14.16 6.30 3.14
C CYS A 107 15.42 6.13 3.99
N THR A 108 16.59 6.14 3.35
CA THR A 108 17.88 5.86 4.01
C THR A 108 18.94 6.82 3.53
N SER A 109 19.78 7.31 4.43
CA SER A 109 20.97 8.12 4.09
C SER A 109 22.16 7.59 4.88
N ASP A 110 23.25 7.30 4.18
CA ASP A 110 24.46 6.65 4.70
C ASP A 110 24.14 5.32 5.41
N GLU A 111 23.93 5.34 6.72
CA GLU A 111 23.55 4.18 7.54
C GLU A 111 22.29 4.43 8.39
N ARG A 112 21.67 5.60 8.25
CA ARG A 112 20.46 5.97 8.99
C ARG A 112 19.22 5.56 8.22
N ILE A 113 18.27 4.97 8.94
CA ILE A 113 16.98 4.55 8.42
C ILE A 113 15.91 5.51 8.93
N TYR A 114 15.25 6.21 8.02
CA TYR A 114 14.10 7.06 8.32
C TYR A 114 12.84 6.25 7.98
N ASN A 115 12.33 5.53 8.97
CA ASN A 115 11.27 4.52 8.82
C ASN A 115 9.85 5.07 8.95
N LEU A 116 9.66 6.25 9.55
CA LEU A 116 8.34 6.82 9.83
C LEU A 116 8.02 7.99 8.90
N VAL A 117 7.15 7.81 7.93
CA VAL A 117 6.70 8.90 7.06
C VAL A 117 5.81 9.87 7.84
N GLN A 118 6.06 11.17 7.66
CA GLN A 118 5.40 12.27 8.36
C GLN A 118 4.45 13.05 7.45
N ALA A 119 4.86 13.26 6.21
CA ALA A 119 4.08 13.97 5.20
C ALA A 119 4.51 13.53 3.80
N ALA A 120 3.62 13.68 2.83
CA ALA A 120 3.95 13.44 1.44
C ALA A 120 3.14 14.31 0.48
N TYR A 121 3.64 14.43 -0.75
CA TYR A 121 3.04 15.18 -1.83
C TYR A 121 3.41 14.56 -3.17
N VAL A 122 2.44 14.45 -4.08
CA VAL A 122 2.70 14.05 -5.47
C VAL A 122 2.75 15.28 -6.35
N GLY A 123 3.82 15.40 -7.12
CA GLY A 123 4.02 16.50 -8.07
C GLY A 123 4.72 16.05 -9.34
N LYS A 124 4.94 16.99 -10.25
CA LYS A 124 5.72 16.76 -11.47
C LYS A 124 7.21 16.84 -11.16
N ALA A 125 8.01 16.00 -11.82
CA ALA A 125 9.46 15.97 -11.62
C ALA A 125 10.13 17.31 -11.98
N GLY A 126 9.67 17.98 -13.04
CA GLY A 126 10.40 19.11 -13.62
C GLY A 126 11.68 18.65 -14.34
N SER A 127 12.35 19.56 -15.04
CA SER A 127 13.44 19.21 -15.96
C SER A 127 14.69 18.64 -15.25
N VAL A 128 15.10 19.24 -14.14
CA VAL A 128 16.34 18.87 -13.43
C VAL A 128 16.22 17.48 -12.82
N LEU A 129 15.25 17.30 -11.93
CA LEU A 129 15.01 16.03 -11.23
C LEU A 129 14.65 14.89 -12.20
N ALA A 130 13.99 15.20 -13.33
CA ALA A 130 13.72 14.20 -14.36
C ALA A 130 15.01 13.61 -14.97
N GLY A 131 16.03 14.44 -15.16
CA GLY A 131 17.35 13.99 -15.62
C GLY A 131 17.99 12.99 -14.64
N ASP A 132 18.01 13.34 -13.35
CA ASP A 132 18.63 12.51 -12.31
C ASP A 132 17.90 11.17 -12.11
N LEU A 133 16.57 11.16 -12.25
CA LEU A 133 15.73 9.96 -12.08
C LEU A 133 15.56 9.14 -13.38
N GLY A 134 16.07 9.61 -14.52
CA GLY A 134 15.89 8.95 -15.81
C GLY A 134 14.41 8.86 -16.25
N ILE A 135 13.64 9.90 -15.94
CA ILE A 135 12.22 10.02 -16.28
C ILE A 135 11.97 11.30 -17.10
N THR A 136 10.71 11.56 -17.48
CA THR A 136 10.34 12.80 -18.16
C THR A 136 9.93 13.88 -17.15
N ALA A 137 10.06 15.16 -17.52
CA ALA A 137 9.66 16.28 -16.65
C ALA A 137 8.17 16.27 -16.27
N GLN A 138 7.33 15.57 -17.05
CA GLN A 138 5.90 15.43 -16.85
C GLN A 138 5.50 14.17 -16.07
N ASP A 139 6.46 13.28 -15.79
CA ASP A 139 6.21 12.12 -14.95
C ASP A 139 5.95 12.55 -13.50
N ASP A 140 5.03 11.83 -12.86
CA ASP A 140 4.71 12.03 -11.46
C ASP A 140 5.83 11.47 -10.56
N VAL A 141 6.13 12.22 -9.50
CA VAL A 141 7.04 11.84 -8.43
C VAL A 141 6.36 12.03 -7.07
N LEU A 142 6.67 11.13 -6.14
CA LEU A 142 6.24 11.20 -4.75
C LEU A 142 7.37 11.82 -3.93
N PHE A 143 7.13 13.00 -3.38
CA PHE A 143 7.95 13.61 -2.35
C PHE A 143 7.43 13.16 -0.99
N ALA A 144 8.28 12.62 -0.13
CA ALA A 144 7.87 12.18 1.20
C ALA A 144 8.94 12.51 2.24
N VAL A 145 8.50 13.11 3.35
CA VAL A 145 9.36 13.44 4.49
C VAL A 145 9.23 12.32 5.51
N PHE A 146 10.36 11.75 5.92
CA PHE A 146 10.45 10.68 6.90
C PHE A 146 11.20 11.17 8.13
N ALA A 147 10.91 10.54 9.27
CA ALA A 147 11.63 10.69 10.52
C ALA A 147 12.18 9.32 10.98
N GLU A 148 13.27 9.37 11.74
CA GLU A 148 13.77 8.23 12.50
C GLU A 148 12.82 7.93 13.67
N SER A 149 12.48 6.66 13.91
CA SER A 149 11.69 6.29 15.09
C SER A 149 12.50 6.38 16.39
N ASP A 150 11.81 6.56 17.52
CA ASP A 150 12.41 6.49 18.86
C ASP A 150 12.72 5.05 19.28
N GLY A 151 13.66 4.43 18.55
CA GLY A 151 13.95 3.00 18.62
C GLY A 151 13.12 2.18 17.62
N PRO A 152 13.53 0.93 17.34
CA PRO A 152 12.90 0.10 16.30
C PRO A 152 11.44 -0.25 16.60
N ASN A 153 11.06 -0.26 17.88
CA ASN A 153 9.73 -0.70 18.35
C ASN A 153 8.76 0.44 18.66
N SER A 154 9.07 1.65 18.20
CA SER A 154 8.30 2.87 18.48
C SER A 154 7.73 3.46 17.21
N ASP A 155 6.50 3.96 17.27
CA ASP A 155 5.87 4.76 16.24
C ASP A 155 6.07 6.27 16.47
N VAL A 156 6.82 6.65 17.51
CA VAL A 156 7.12 8.04 17.85
C VAL A 156 8.30 8.55 17.01
N PRO A 157 8.15 9.66 16.27
CA PRO A 157 9.24 10.23 15.47
C PRO A 157 10.21 11.04 16.33
N ARG A 158 11.50 10.91 16.04
CA ARG A 158 12.58 11.77 16.54
C ARG A 158 12.74 13.03 15.68
N PRO A 159 13.37 14.11 16.21
CA PRO A 159 13.65 15.34 15.45
C PRO A 159 14.81 15.18 14.43
N HIS A 160 14.90 14.02 13.78
CA HIS A 160 15.83 13.73 12.70
C HIS A 160 15.01 13.28 11.49
N SER A 161 15.01 14.09 10.44
CA SER A 161 14.16 13.87 9.26
C SER A 161 14.94 13.92 7.97
N ALA A 162 14.42 13.24 6.95
CA ALA A 162 14.94 13.24 5.60
C ALA A 162 13.80 13.40 4.58
N LEU A 163 14.08 14.09 3.48
CA LEU A 163 13.21 14.15 2.31
C LEU A 163 13.67 13.11 1.31
N CYS A 164 12.79 12.18 0.96
CA CYS A 164 13.01 11.20 -0.09
C CYS A 164 12.07 11.44 -1.27
N VAL A 165 12.54 11.11 -2.47
CA VAL A 165 11.81 11.32 -3.73
C VAL A 165 11.74 9.99 -4.48
N TYR A 166 10.53 9.60 -4.89
CA TYR A 166 10.30 8.34 -5.57
C TYR A 166 9.57 8.55 -6.88
N SER A 167 10.11 8.04 -7.98
CA SER A 167 9.39 8.01 -9.25
C SER A 167 8.19 7.07 -9.17
N LEU A 168 7.00 7.53 -9.58
CA LEU A 168 5.82 6.66 -9.64
C LEU A 168 5.99 5.54 -10.69
N LYS A 169 6.87 5.72 -11.68
CA LYS A 169 7.27 4.66 -12.61
C LYS A 169 8.06 3.55 -11.91
N ALA A 170 8.99 3.90 -11.03
CA ALA A 170 9.74 2.94 -10.21
C ALA A 170 8.82 2.22 -9.22
N ILE A 171 7.93 2.94 -8.54
CA ILE A 171 6.91 2.37 -7.65
C ILE A 171 6.05 1.32 -8.39
N ARG A 172 5.51 1.65 -9.57
CA ARG A 172 4.70 0.71 -10.38
C ARG A 172 5.48 -0.55 -10.75
N ARG A 173 6.71 -0.40 -11.23
CA ARG A 173 7.60 -1.54 -11.54
C ARG A 173 7.85 -2.41 -10.31
N LYS A 174 8.03 -1.80 -9.14
CA LYS A 174 8.27 -2.53 -7.89
C LYS A 174 7.04 -3.35 -7.46
N PHE A 175 5.84 -2.80 -7.54
CA PHE A 175 4.61 -3.56 -7.34
C PHE A 175 4.50 -4.74 -8.32
N MET A 176 4.70 -4.48 -9.62
CA MET A 176 4.64 -5.52 -10.65
C MET A 176 5.64 -6.65 -10.40
N SER A 177 6.89 -6.31 -10.06
CA SER A 177 7.93 -7.29 -9.77
C SER A 177 7.56 -8.19 -8.57
N ASN A 178 7.05 -7.60 -7.49
CA ASN A 178 6.63 -8.36 -6.31
C ASN A 178 5.44 -9.29 -6.62
N ILE A 179 4.48 -8.82 -7.42
CA ILE A 179 3.35 -9.62 -7.88
C ILE A 179 3.83 -10.79 -8.75
N GLN A 180 4.72 -10.53 -9.70
CA GLN A 180 5.31 -11.57 -10.57
C GLN A 180 6.06 -12.64 -9.78
N LYS A 181 6.86 -12.24 -8.78
CA LYS A 181 7.54 -13.19 -7.86
C LYS A 181 6.55 -14.06 -7.09
N CYS A 182 5.44 -13.51 -6.62
CA CYS A 182 4.43 -14.35 -5.98
C CYS A 182 3.77 -15.31 -6.98
N PHE A 183 3.50 -14.88 -8.21
CA PHE A 183 2.95 -15.76 -9.24
C PHE A 183 3.94 -16.82 -9.77
N SER A 184 5.25 -16.66 -9.57
CA SER A 184 6.22 -17.75 -9.79
C SER A 184 6.19 -18.81 -8.67
N GLY A 185 5.45 -18.56 -7.58
CA GLY A 185 5.37 -19.44 -6.41
C GLY A 185 6.41 -19.11 -5.33
N GLU A 186 7.11 -17.97 -5.44
CA GLU A 186 8.15 -17.58 -4.51
C GLU A 186 7.61 -16.80 -3.32
N GLY A 187 7.97 -17.24 -2.12
CA GLY A 187 7.69 -16.53 -0.88
C GLY A 187 6.28 -16.75 -0.33
N GLN A 188 5.80 -15.74 0.38
CA GLN A 188 4.53 -15.75 1.13
C GLN A 188 3.66 -14.60 0.66
N ARG A 189 2.35 -14.79 0.68
CA ARG A 189 1.38 -13.76 0.29
C ARG A 189 1.45 -12.54 1.22
N GLY A 190 1.68 -12.74 2.51
CA GLY A 190 1.68 -11.70 3.53
C GLY A 190 0.28 -11.25 3.93
N LEU A 191 0.18 -10.03 4.47
CA LEU A 191 -1.05 -9.41 5.00
C LEU A 191 -1.73 -10.27 6.08
N GLU A 192 -0.92 -10.80 6.98
CA GLU A 192 -1.33 -11.65 8.11
C GLU A 192 -2.40 -11.00 8.99
N PHE A 193 -2.40 -9.67 9.06
CA PHE A 193 -3.39 -8.90 9.80
C PHE A 193 -4.79 -8.89 9.14
N ILE A 194 -4.91 -9.30 7.87
CA ILE A 194 -6.20 -9.44 7.16
C ILE A 194 -6.67 -10.90 7.26
N SER A 195 -5.79 -11.83 6.93
CA SER A 195 -6.05 -13.27 6.94
C SER A 195 -4.73 -14.02 7.10
N PRO A 196 -4.74 -15.28 7.60
CA PRO A 196 -3.53 -16.09 7.66
C PRO A 196 -2.76 -16.08 6.34
N SER A 197 -1.47 -15.80 6.40
CA SER A 197 -0.62 -15.78 5.22
C SER A 197 -0.39 -17.21 4.71
N HIS A 198 -0.49 -17.38 3.40
CA HIS A 198 -0.23 -18.64 2.72
C HIS A 198 0.91 -18.47 1.73
N LYS A 199 1.56 -19.60 1.40
CA LYS A 199 2.61 -19.62 0.37
C LYS A 199 2.04 -19.12 -0.95
N CYS A 200 2.86 -18.36 -1.65
CA CYS A 200 2.58 -17.95 -3.01
C CYS A 200 2.37 -19.18 -3.90
N ILE A 201 1.33 -19.15 -4.73
CA ILE A 201 0.95 -20.28 -5.59
C ILE A 201 1.48 -19.98 -6.99
N SER A 202 2.29 -20.89 -7.52
CA SER A 202 2.75 -20.81 -8.91
C SER A 202 1.56 -20.98 -9.84
N THR A 203 1.23 -19.93 -10.59
CA THR A 203 0.17 -20.01 -11.60
C THR A 203 0.82 -20.36 -12.93
N VAL A 204 0.79 -21.63 -13.30
CA VAL A 204 1.20 -22.08 -14.64
C VAL A 204 0.12 -21.61 -15.60
N SER A 205 0.35 -20.54 -16.35
CA SER A 205 -0.55 -20.18 -17.45
C SER A 205 0.18 -19.36 -18.50
N HIS A 206 -0.30 -19.50 -19.74
CA HIS A 206 -0.01 -18.76 -20.98
C HIS A 206 0.03 -17.20 -20.87
N PHE A 207 0.14 -16.65 -19.67
CA PHE A 207 0.10 -15.21 -19.36
C PHE A 207 1.42 -14.47 -19.57
N GLN A 208 2.53 -15.15 -19.85
CA GLN A 208 3.76 -14.47 -20.33
C GLN A 208 3.54 -13.70 -21.64
N GLN A 209 2.43 -13.91 -22.36
CA GLN A 209 2.05 -13.11 -23.54
C GLN A 209 1.12 -11.92 -23.25
N LEU A 210 0.45 -11.86 -22.08
CA LEU A 210 -0.47 -10.78 -21.72
C LEU A 210 0.22 -9.65 -20.94
N HIS A 211 1.50 -9.44 -21.23
CA HIS A 211 2.39 -8.52 -20.55
C HIS A 211 2.03 -7.01 -20.69
N LEU A 212 0.91 -6.65 -21.34
CA LEU A 212 0.73 -5.28 -21.85
C LEU A 212 -0.64 -4.60 -21.65
N THR A 213 -1.70 -5.24 -21.14
CA THR A 213 -3.03 -4.58 -21.24
C THR A 213 -3.85 -4.41 -19.97
N LEU A 214 -3.58 -5.11 -18.85
CA LEU A 214 -4.49 -5.03 -17.70
C LEU A 214 -3.77 -4.83 -16.35
N PRO A 215 -3.52 -3.57 -15.94
CA PRO A 215 -2.87 -3.21 -14.67
C PRO A 215 -3.58 -3.73 -13.40
N CYS A 216 -4.82 -4.18 -13.53
CA CYS A 216 -5.70 -4.58 -12.43
C CYS A 216 -5.90 -6.09 -12.30
N PHE A 217 -5.26 -6.90 -13.17
CA PHE A 217 -5.36 -8.36 -13.11
C PHE A 217 -4.53 -8.93 -11.96
N THR A 218 -5.04 -8.80 -10.75
CA THR A 218 -4.88 -9.83 -9.71
C THR A 218 -5.80 -11.01 -10.03
N CYS A 219 -5.65 -11.58 -11.23
CA CYS A 219 -6.32 -12.84 -11.57
C CYS A 219 -5.62 -13.96 -10.80
N TYR A 220 -6.41 -14.71 -10.03
CA TYR A 220 -6.08 -15.95 -9.30
C TYR A 220 -5.49 -15.88 -7.89
N LEU A 221 -5.34 -14.71 -7.27
CA LEU A 221 -5.23 -14.66 -5.82
C LEU A 221 -6.49 -14.01 -5.25
N ARG A 222 -7.32 -14.81 -4.58
CA ARG A 222 -8.50 -14.37 -3.81
C ARG A 222 -8.16 -13.40 -2.66
N TYR A 223 -6.90 -12.95 -2.55
CA TYR A 223 -6.38 -12.32 -1.37
C TYR A 223 -5.22 -11.37 -1.69
N PRO A 224 -5.10 -10.29 -0.92
CA PRO A 224 -4.12 -9.23 -1.16
C PRO A 224 -2.67 -9.64 -0.84
N LEU A 225 -1.68 -8.89 -1.37
CA LEU A 225 -0.24 -9.25 -1.33
C LEU A 225 0.67 -8.20 -0.66
N VAL A 226 1.68 -8.63 0.11
CA VAL A 226 2.80 -7.77 0.57
C VAL A 226 4.05 -8.01 -0.28
N GLY A 227 4.69 -6.93 -0.71
CA GLY A 227 5.98 -6.97 -1.37
C GLY A 227 7.19 -6.90 -0.44
N ARG A 228 8.34 -7.33 -0.94
CA ARG A 228 9.61 -7.34 -0.20
C ARG A 228 10.24 -5.94 -0.11
N VAL A 229 10.85 -5.66 1.05
CA VAL A 229 11.71 -4.49 1.34
C VAL A 229 12.88 -4.46 0.36
N GLU A 230 12.87 -3.55 -0.60
CA GLU A 230 14.02 -3.22 -1.46
C GLU A 230 14.04 -1.69 -1.64
N ARG A 231 15.23 -1.09 -1.78
CA ARG A 231 15.36 0.36 -2.03
C ARG A 231 14.62 0.71 -3.33
N ILE A 232 13.72 1.69 -3.26
CA ILE A 232 13.04 2.30 -4.42
C ILE A 232 13.72 3.64 -4.69
#